data_AF-A0A820YAM2-F1
#
_entry.id   AF-A0A820YAM2-F1
#
_cell.length_a   1.000
_cell.length_b   1.000
_cell.length_c   1.000
_cell.angle_alpha   90.00
_cell.angle_beta   90.00
_cell.angle_gamma   90.00
#
_symmetry.space_group_name_H-M   'P 1'
#
loop_
_entity.id
_entity.type
_entity.pdbx_description
1 polymer ?
#
loop_
_entity_poly.entity_id
_entity_poly.type
_entity_poly.pdbx_seq_one_letter_code
_entity_poly.pdbx_strand_id
1 'polypeptide(L)'
;MPDRGFRNDMKSLSIVCSLCTWNGLYKDYEEHLKTSHPNPICEFCEEQFDSTIRLEEHKQKECTKITVPCALKEYGCLDSVYRVQLQEHYLSDIHQKTIVNFIRRLMSKGTNEQYERASGMDVDIGQGASSSITTTTNENISTQMQEVYDDMQYLSNDGTFIWKITNFHEKMMDAQYERQTWIDSPPFYSSSNGYKMRARLYLNGDGNARHTHMSLFFVLMRGRNDAILKFPFNYKVTFCLYDQTPDQRHIIDSFRPDIRSSSFQRPRSEMNIASGIPKFFPLSMIQQEGNPYVRDDTMFIKIMIDFGEMPKTLLPYALSLNPGLPTNVQQYIIKQEIERRAQPQTLEQHLTTNQ
;
A
#
# COMPACT_ATOMS: atom_id res chain seq x y z
N MET A 1 -23.16 -17.70 -47.40
CA MET A 1 -24.07 -16.55 -47.64
C MET A 1 -25.44 -16.98 -47.16
N PRO A 2 -25.98 -16.45 -46.04
CA PRO A 2 -27.33 -16.79 -45.62
C PRO A 2 -28.33 -16.23 -46.63
N ASP A 3 -29.33 -17.04 -46.93
CA ASP A 3 -30.27 -16.93 -48.06
C ASP A 3 -31.07 -15.61 -48.05
N ARG A 4 -31.17 -14.94 -49.21
CA ARG A 4 -31.87 -13.64 -49.36
C ARG A 4 -33.37 -13.76 -49.08
N GLY A 5 -33.96 -14.95 -49.27
CA GLY A 5 -35.37 -15.22 -48.95
C GLY A 5 -35.68 -15.11 -47.46
N PHE A 6 -34.81 -15.67 -46.61
CA PHE A 6 -34.99 -15.67 -45.15
C PHE A 6 -34.97 -14.26 -44.54
N ARG A 7 -34.18 -13.34 -45.13
CA ARG A 7 -34.12 -11.93 -44.70
C ARG A 7 -35.36 -11.12 -45.09
N ASN A 8 -36.06 -11.49 -46.16
CA ASN A 8 -37.26 -10.79 -46.62
C ASN A 8 -38.51 -11.24 -45.84
N ASP A 9 -38.63 -12.54 -45.56
CA ASP A 9 -39.75 -13.07 -44.75
C ASP A 9 -39.71 -12.53 -43.31
N MET A 10 -38.50 -12.36 -42.76
CA MET A 10 -38.30 -11.82 -41.41
C MET A 10 -38.75 -10.36 -41.29
N LYS A 11 -38.64 -9.55 -42.36
CA LYS A 11 -39.06 -8.14 -42.37
C LYS A 11 -40.58 -7.95 -42.37
N SER A 12 -41.33 -8.94 -42.81
CA SER A 12 -42.81 -8.96 -42.82
C SER A 12 -43.42 -9.59 -41.56
N LEU A 13 -42.61 -10.05 -40.61
CA LEU A 13 -43.13 -10.59 -39.34
C LEU A 13 -43.73 -9.47 -38.51
N SER A 14 -44.97 -9.67 -38.07
CA SER A 14 -45.61 -8.83 -37.06
C SER A 14 -44.98 -9.13 -35.70
N ILE A 15 -44.49 -8.10 -35.03
CA ILE A 15 -43.92 -8.20 -33.69
C ILE A 15 -44.56 -7.18 -32.76
N VAL A 16 -44.51 -7.48 -31.46
CA VAL A 16 -44.99 -6.62 -30.39
C VAL A 16 -43.78 -6.14 -29.60
N CYS A 17 -43.72 -4.84 -29.32
CA CYS A 17 -42.63 -4.29 -28.51
C CYS A 17 -42.70 -4.85 -27.09
N SER A 18 -41.57 -5.31 -26.55
CA SER A 18 -41.51 -5.79 -25.17
C SER A 18 -41.56 -4.65 -24.13
N LEU A 19 -41.44 -3.40 -24.57
CA LEU A 19 -41.33 -2.21 -23.71
C LEU A 19 -42.57 -1.32 -23.74
N CYS A 20 -43.52 -1.54 -24.67
CA CYS A 20 -44.76 -0.78 -24.75
C CYS A 20 -45.86 -1.56 -25.50
N THR A 21 -47.01 -0.92 -25.73
CA THR A 21 -48.16 -1.53 -26.43
C THR A 21 -48.05 -1.49 -27.96
N TRP A 22 -46.92 -1.02 -28.50
CA TRP A 22 -46.71 -0.92 -29.94
C TRP A 22 -46.66 -2.30 -30.60
N ASN A 23 -47.34 -2.42 -31.74
CA ASN A 23 -47.28 -3.55 -32.64
C ASN A 23 -47.01 -3.07 -34.07
N GLY A 24 -46.26 -3.84 -34.84
CA GLY A 24 -45.87 -3.46 -36.18
C GLY A 24 -45.00 -4.52 -36.86
N LEU A 25 -44.47 -4.20 -38.04
CA LEU A 25 -43.60 -5.10 -38.78
C LEU A 25 -42.16 -4.99 -38.27
N TYR A 26 -41.42 -6.10 -38.28
CA TYR A 26 -40.02 -6.13 -37.84
C TYR A 26 -39.12 -5.09 -38.52
N LYS A 27 -39.39 -4.78 -39.80
CA LYS A 27 -38.66 -3.73 -40.54
C LYS A 27 -38.78 -2.32 -39.92
N ASP A 28 -39.86 -2.04 -39.20
CA ASP A 28 -40.17 -0.73 -38.60
C ASP A 28 -39.78 -0.70 -37.11
N TYR A 29 -39.32 -1.83 -36.56
CA TYR A 29 -39.04 -1.97 -35.13
C TYR A 29 -37.79 -1.23 -34.68
N GLU A 30 -36.72 -1.21 -35.49
CA GLU A 30 -35.51 -0.44 -35.15
C GLU A 30 -35.79 1.06 -35.10
N GLU A 31 -36.64 1.57 -35.98
CA GLU A 31 -37.03 2.99 -35.99
C GLU A 31 -37.93 3.30 -34.79
N HIS A 32 -38.91 2.44 -34.49
CA HIS A 32 -39.72 2.54 -33.28
C HIS A 32 -38.87 2.56 -31.99
N LEU A 33 -37.88 1.66 -31.87
CA LEU A 33 -36.97 1.64 -30.71
C LEU A 33 -36.21 2.97 -30.59
N LYS A 34 -35.71 3.54 -31.70
CA LYS A 34 -35.00 4.83 -31.68
C LYS A 34 -35.90 6.01 -31.29
N THR A 35 -37.15 6.05 -31.77
CA THR A 35 -38.05 7.20 -31.54
C THR A 35 -38.79 7.12 -30.21
N SER A 36 -39.20 5.91 -29.79
CA SER A 36 -40.08 5.70 -28.63
C SER A 36 -39.33 5.21 -27.40
N HIS A 37 -38.13 4.63 -27.58
CA HIS A 37 -37.29 4.10 -26.50
C HIS A 37 -35.82 4.54 -26.68
N PRO A 38 -35.54 5.85 -26.70
CA PRO A 38 -34.18 6.32 -26.93
C PRO A 38 -33.24 5.79 -25.85
N ASN A 39 -32.07 5.34 -26.29
CA ASN A 39 -30.99 4.89 -25.42
C ASN A 39 -30.60 5.99 -24.44
N PRO A 40 -30.57 5.73 -23.12
CA PRO A 40 -30.30 6.74 -22.12
C PRO A 40 -28.86 7.27 -22.23
N ILE A 41 -28.70 8.57 -21.96
CA ILE A 41 -27.41 9.28 -22.03
C ILE A 41 -27.03 9.70 -20.61
N CYS A 42 -25.75 9.57 -20.26
CA CYS A 42 -25.23 10.07 -19.00
C CYS A 42 -25.15 11.59 -19.01
N GLU A 43 -25.88 12.24 -18.11
CA GLU A 43 -25.89 13.70 -17.96
C GLU A 43 -24.53 14.30 -17.51
N PHE A 44 -23.57 13.46 -17.08
CA PHE A 44 -22.27 13.92 -16.55
C PHE A 44 -21.12 13.74 -17.56
N CYS A 45 -21.13 12.65 -18.33
CA CYS A 45 -20.07 12.35 -19.30
C CYS A 45 -20.53 12.32 -20.76
N GLU A 46 -21.83 12.46 -21.01
CA GLU A 46 -22.47 12.47 -22.33
C GLU A 46 -22.37 11.14 -23.10
N GLU A 47 -21.96 10.04 -22.45
CA GLU A 47 -21.94 8.71 -23.04
C GLU A 47 -23.34 8.10 -23.13
N GLN A 48 -23.61 7.37 -24.23
CA GLN A 48 -24.89 6.72 -24.51
C GLN A 48 -24.86 5.24 -24.10
N PHE A 49 -25.94 4.78 -23.45
CA PHE A 49 -26.06 3.42 -22.89
C PHE A 49 -27.24 2.67 -23.52
N ASP A 50 -27.16 1.35 -23.58
CA ASP A 50 -28.21 0.49 -24.15
C ASP A 50 -29.42 0.28 -23.23
N SER A 51 -29.30 0.67 -21.96
CA SER A 51 -30.32 0.47 -20.94
C SER A 51 -30.12 1.41 -19.76
N THR A 52 -31.21 1.71 -19.05
CA THR A 52 -31.18 2.55 -17.84
C THR A 52 -30.40 1.90 -16.71
N ILE A 53 -30.45 0.56 -16.61
CA ILE A 53 -29.69 -0.21 -15.62
C ILE A 53 -28.18 -0.01 -15.83
N ARG A 54 -27.68 -0.13 -17.07
CA ARG A 54 -26.26 0.10 -17.36
C ARG A 54 -25.85 1.55 -17.14
N LEU A 55 -26.72 2.52 -17.45
CA LEU A 55 -26.46 3.92 -17.13
C LEU A 55 -26.29 4.13 -15.62
N GLU A 56 -27.16 3.53 -14.79
CA GLU A 56 -27.07 3.66 -13.33
C GLU A 56 -25.82 2.95 -12.77
N GLU A 57 -25.46 1.78 -13.28
CA GLU A 57 -24.21 1.10 -12.91
C GLU A 57 -22.98 1.95 -13.26
N HIS A 58 -22.97 2.56 -14.45
CA HIS A 58 -21.94 3.50 -14.86
C HIS A 58 -21.86 4.70 -13.92
N LYS A 59 -22.97 5.39 -13.62
CA LYS A 59 -23.01 6.53 -12.69
C LYS A 59 -22.45 6.14 -11.31
N GLN A 60 -22.76 4.93 -10.84
CA GLN A 60 -22.33 4.46 -9.52
C GLN A 60 -20.85 4.07 -9.45
N LYS A 61 -20.29 3.44 -10.50
CA LYS A 61 -18.97 2.80 -10.42
C LYS A 61 -17.92 3.38 -11.36
N GLU A 62 -18.31 3.88 -12.52
CA GLU A 62 -17.40 4.11 -13.65
C GLU A 62 -17.32 5.58 -14.10
N CYS A 63 -18.39 6.36 -13.92
CA CYS A 63 -18.46 7.74 -14.40
C CYS A 63 -17.40 8.62 -13.73
N THR A 64 -16.43 9.10 -14.51
CA THR A 64 -15.30 9.91 -14.03
C THR A 64 -15.68 11.38 -13.79
N LYS A 65 -16.65 11.88 -14.56
CA LYS A 65 -17.15 13.27 -14.53
C LYS A 65 -18.35 13.48 -13.62
N ILE A 66 -18.85 12.43 -12.96
CA ILE A 66 -19.90 12.60 -11.96
C ILE A 66 -19.33 13.30 -10.73
N THR A 67 -20.07 14.28 -10.22
CA THR A 67 -19.75 14.95 -8.96
C THR A 67 -20.16 14.05 -7.80
N VAL A 68 -19.21 13.66 -6.96
CA VAL A 68 -19.45 12.82 -5.79
C VAL A 68 -19.17 13.62 -4.51
N PRO A 69 -20.01 13.49 -3.48
CA PRO A 69 -19.69 14.05 -2.17
C PRO A 69 -18.50 13.30 -1.59
N CYS A 70 -17.63 14.00 -0.89
CA CYS A 70 -16.54 13.31 -0.23
C CYS A 70 -17.06 12.36 0.87
N ALA A 71 -16.45 11.18 0.99
CA ALA A 71 -16.78 10.20 2.03
C ALA A 71 -16.59 10.75 3.46
N LEU A 72 -15.81 11.82 3.63
CA LEU A 72 -15.64 12.51 4.92
C LEU A 72 -16.57 13.73 5.12
N LYS A 73 -17.66 13.81 4.34
CA LYS A 73 -18.67 14.87 4.47
C LYS A 73 -19.23 14.99 5.88
N GLU A 74 -19.51 13.87 6.53
CA GLU A 74 -20.02 13.85 7.91
C GLU A 74 -18.97 14.26 8.95
N TYR A 75 -17.71 14.42 8.54
CA TYR A 75 -16.59 14.72 9.43
C TYR A 75 -15.95 16.09 9.16
N GLY A 76 -16.53 16.89 8.26
CA GLY A 76 -16.18 18.30 8.07
C GLY A 76 -15.76 18.70 6.65
N CYS A 77 -15.63 17.76 5.72
CA CYS A 77 -15.31 18.08 4.33
C CYS A 77 -16.58 18.33 3.52
N LEU A 78 -16.96 19.59 3.32
CA LEU A 78 -18.20 19.95 2.61
C LEU A 78 -18.09 19.89 1.07
N ASP A 79 -16.91 19.60 0.54
CA ASP A 79 -16.67 19.60 -0.90
C ASP A 79 -17.32 18.40 -1.60
N SER A 80 -17.86 18.68 -2.79
CA SER A 80 -18.19 17.66 -3.78
C SER A 80 -17.32 17.88 -5.00
N VAL A 81 -16.62 16.84 -5.44
CA VAL A 81 -15.62 16.93 -6.51
C VAL A 81 -15.95 15.91 -7.60
N TYR A 82 -15.42 16.10 -8.80
CA TYR A 82 -15.51 15.07 -9.83
C TYR A 82 -14.81 13.80 -9.36
N ARG A 83 -15.38 12.62 -9.65
CA ARG A 83 -14.82 11.33 -9.23
C ARG A 83 -13.35 11.17 -9.63
N VAL A 84 -12.96 11.64 -10.81
CA VAL A 84 -11.56 11.61 -11.27
C VAL A 84 -10.62 12.47 -10.42
N GLN A 85 -11.12 13.55 -9.83
CA GLN A 85 -10.34 14.46 -8.98
C GLN A 85 -10.35 14.05 -7.51
N LEU A 86 -11.03 12.95 -7.15
CA LEU A 86 -11.19 12.54 -5.76
C LEU A 86 -9.85 12.18 -5.11
N GLN A 87 -8.91 11.59 -5.86
CA GLN A 87 -7.56 11.31 -5.35
C GLN A 87 -6.77 12.58 -5.03
N GLU A 88 -6.78 13.57 -5.93
CA GLU A 88 -6.13 14.87 -5.70
C GLU A 88 -6.81 15.65 -4.57
N HIS A 89 -8.14 15.55 -4.45
CA HIS A 89 -8.92 16.15 -3.37
C HIS A 89 -8.50 15.60 -1.99
N TYR A 90 -8.28 14.29 -1.86
CA TYR A 90 -7.77 13.69 -0.62
C TYR A 90 -6.38 14.18 -0.22
N LEU A 91 -5.59 14.66 -1.17
CA LEU A 91 -4.25 15.23 -0.94
C LEU A 91 -4.29 16.72 -0.56
N SER A 92 -5.44 17.39 -0.64
CA SER A 92 -5.55 18.80 -0.27
C SER A 92 -5.40 19.03 1.24
N ASP A 93 -4.82 20.18 1.63
CA ASP A 93 -4.62 20.58 3.02
C ASP A 93 -5.90 20.54 3.86
N ILE A 94 -7.04 20.86 3.25
CA ILE A 94 -8.37 20.85 3.90
C ILE A 94 -8.75 19.40 4.25
N HIS A 95 -8.52 18.48 3.32
CA HIS A 95 -8.87 17.08 3.50
C HIS A 95 -7.95 16.37 4.49
N GLN A 96 -6.64 16.66 4.43
CA GLN A 96 -5.66 16.16 5.39
C GLN A 96 -6.01 16.62 6.82
N LYS A 97 -6.38 17.89 7.02
CA LYS A 97 -6.85 18.41 8.32
C LYS A 97 -8.14 17.73 8.81
N THR A 98 -9.05 17.40 7.88
CA THR A 98 -10.32 16.73 8.20
C THR A 98 -10.10 15.27 8.61
N ILE A 99 -9.20 14.56 7.94
CA ILE A 99 -8.78 13.19 8.29
C ILE A 99 -8.17 13.18 9.71
N VAL A 100 -7.28 14.13 10.01
CA VAL A 100 -6.66 14.26 11.34
C VAL A 100 -7.72 14.51 12.43
N ASN A 101 -8.71 15.36 12.17
CA ASN A 101 -9.82 15.61 13.10
C ASN A 101 -10.72 14.38 13.30
N PHE A 102 -10.96 13.61 12.24
CA PHE A 102 -11.70 12.35 12.30
C PHE A 102 -10.99 11.32 13.19
N ILE A 103 -9.68 11.13 12.97
CA ILE A 103 -8.84 10.24 13.80
C ILE A 103 -8.85 10.68 15.26
N ARG A 104 -8.72 12.00 15.53
CA ARG A 104 -8.79 12.56 16.91
C ARG A 104 -10.07 12.14 17.64
N ARG A 105 -11.22 12.16 16.95
CA ARG A 105 -12.53 11.79 17.53
C ARG A 105 -12.69 10.29 17.75
N LEU A 106 -12.10 9.44 16.91
CA LEU A 106 -12.11 7.99 17.13
C LEU A 106 -11.27 7.62 18.35
N MET A 107 -10.12 8.27 18.54
CA MET A 107 -9.25 8.03 19.69
C MET A 107 -9.87 8.52 21.01
N SER A 108 -10.62 9.62 21.01
CA SER A 108 -11.33 10.11 22.21
C SER A 108 -12.52 9.23 22.63
N LYS A 109 -13.08 8.44 21.71
CA LYS A 109 -14.15 7.46 22.04
C LYS A 109 -13.60 6.22 22.74
N GLY A 110 -12.35 5.84 22.47
CA GLY A 110 -11.69 4.70 23.12
C GLY A 110 -11.32 4.92 24.59
N THR A 111 -11.27 6.18 25.05
CA THR A 111 -10.95 6.53 26.44
C THR A 111 -12.18 6.71 27.33
N ASN A 112 -13.38 6.89 26.77
CA ASN A 112 -14.59 7.17 27.57
C ASN A 112 -15.29 5.91 28.12
N GLU A 113 -15.05 4.71 27.57
CA GLU A 113 -15.63 3.47 28.12
C GLU A 113 -14.91 2.96 29.38
N GLN A 114 -13.73 3.49 29.71
CA GLN A 114 -13.01 3.16 30.94
C GLN A 114 -13.26 4.14 32.09
N TYR A 115 -13.89 5.30 31.84
CA TYR A 115 -14.06 6.36 32.83
C TYR A 115 -15.40 6.30 33.59
N GLU A 116 -16.45 5.66 33.05
CA GLU A 116 -17.74 5.55 33.76
C GLU A 116 -17.75 4.50 34.89
N ARG A 117 -16.73 3.63 34.99
CA ARG A 117 -16.62 2.65 36.09
C ARG A 117 -15.85 3.14 37.31
N ALA A 118 -15.28 4.35 37.27
CA ALA A 118 -14.39 4.83 38.32
C ALA A 118 -14.64 6.30 38.67
N SER A 119 -15.86 6.67 39.06
CA SER A 119 -16.15 7.95 39.74
C SER A 119 -17.49 7.89 40.47
N GLY A 120 -17.59 7.04 41.49
CA GLY A 120 -18.49 7.27 42.61
C GLY A 120 -17.67 7.87 43.75
N MET A 121 -17.52 9.19 43.76
CA MET A 121 -17.09 9.99 44.92
C MET A 121 -17.18 11.48 44.55
N ASP A 122 -18.07 12.19 45.24
CA ASP A 122 -18.25 13.64 45.17
C ASP A 122 -16.99 14.38 45.65
N VAL A 123 -16.43 15.30 44.85
CA VAL A 123 -15.66 16.45 45.35
C VAL A 123 -15.87 17.67 44.45
N ASP A 124 -16.31 18.72 45.13
CA ASP A 124 -16.40 20.16 44.87
C ASP A 124 -15.69 20.78 43.65
N ILE A 125 -16.43 21.67 42.99
CA ILE A 125 -16.01 22.53 41.88
C ILE A 125 -15.23 23.73 42.45
N GLY A 126 -13.90 23.66 42.40
CA GLY A 126 -13.00 24.78 42.66
C GLY A 126 -12.26 25.20 41.39
N GLN A 127 -12.60 26.36 40.86
CA GLN A 127 -11.97 27.00 39.71
C GLN A 127 -10.47 27.25 39.97
N GLY A 128 -9.58 26.71 39.11
CA GLY A 128 -8.17 27.11 39.12
C GLY A 128 -7.16 26.08 38.63
N ALA A 129 -7.30 25.52 37.42
CA ALA A 129 -6.20 24.82 36.74
C ALA A 129 -6.50 24.59 35.24
N SER A 130 -6.54 25.65 34.43
CA SER A 130 -6.72 25.53 32.96
C SER A 130 -5.47 25.84 32.15
N SER A 131 -4.30 25.96 32.77
CA SER A 131 -3.08 26.40 32.08
C SER A 131 -1.95 25.37 31.99
N SER A 132 -2.13 24.13 32.48
CA SER A 132 -1.04 23.14 32.54
C SER A 132 -1.33 21.77 31.92
N ILE A 133 -2.49 21.55 31.30
CA ILE A 133 -2.88 20.26 30.69
C ILE A 133 -2.85 20.30 29.14
N THR A 134 -2.96 21.48 28.53
CA THR A 134 -3.01 21.63 27.07
C THR A 134 -1.65 21.61 26.37
N THR A 135 -0.56 21.94 27.06
CA THR A 135 0.77 21.97 26.44
C THR A 135 1.35 20.55 26.30
N THR A 136 1.20 19.73 27.33
CA THR A 136 1.72 18.34 27.38
C THR A 136 0.99 17.39 26.43
N THR A 137 -0.25 17.68 26.05
CA THR A 137 -1.02 16.87 25.09
C THR A 137 -0.66 17.19 23.65
N ASN A 138 -0.38 18.46 23.33
CA ASN A 138 0.00 18.87 21.97
C ASN A 138 1.40 18.39 21.57
N GLU A 139 2.37 18.39 22.49
CA GLU A 139 3.73 17.86 22.24
C GLU A 139 3.74 16.32 22.05
N ASN A 140 2.89 15.61 22.78
CA ASN A 140 2.72 14.17 22.59
C ASN A 140 2.02 13.84 21.26
N ILE A 141 1.09 14.68 20.82
CA ILE A 141 0.39 14.52 19.54
C ILE A 141 1.32 14.85 18.36
N SER A 142 2.15 15.90 18.46
CA SER A 142 3.14 16.20 17.41
C SER A 142 4.17 15.08 17.28
N THR A 143 4.61 14.51 18.40
CA THR A 143 5.53 13.36 18.41
C THR A 143 4.89 12.13 17.77
N GLN A 144 3.64 11.81 18.13
CA GLN A 144 2.90 10.68 17.51
C GLN A 144 2.56 10.93 16.03
N MET A 145 2.25 12.17 15.64
CA MET A 145 2.05 12.54 14.23
C MET A 145 3.35 12.45 13.44
N GLN A 146 4.48 12.80 14.04
CA GLN A 146 5.80 12.64 13.44
C GLN A 146 6.13 11.15 13.29
N GLU A 147 5.85 10.32 14.29
CA GLU A 147 6.02 8.87 14.20
C GLU A 147 5.17 8.26 13.07
N VAL A 148 3.92 8.69 12.91
CA VAL A 148 3.04 8.23 11.81
C VAL A 148 3.52 8.75 10.45
N TYR A 149 3.99 10.00 10.39
CA TYR A 149 4.51 10.61 9.16
C TYR A 149 5.84 9.96 8.72
N ASP A 150 6.74 9.71 9.67
CA ASP A 150 8.01 9.01 9.44
C ASP A 150 7.73 7.55 9.04
N ASP A 151 6.82 6.85 9.72
CA ASP A 151 6.37 5.51 9.33
C ASP A 151 5.84 5.51 7.88
N MET A 152 5.10 6.55 7.48
CA MET A 152 4.58 6.72 6.13
C MET A 152 5.64 7.04 5.08
N GLN A 153 6.69 7.79 5.44
CA GLN A 153 7.78 8.18 4.54
C GLN A 153 8.66 6.98 4.13
N TYR A 154 8.65 5.91 4.94
CA TYR A 154 9.42 4.69 4.74
C TYR A 154 8.58 3.47 4.32
N LEU A 155 7.30 3.68 3.98
CA LEU A 155 6.42 2.66 3.41
C LEU A 155 6.87 2.25 2.00
N SER A 156 7.86 1.38 1.93
CA SER A 156 7.94 0.45 0.80
C SER A 156 6.73 -0.49 0.86
N ASN A 157 5.95 -0.52 -0.21
CA ASN A 157 4.84 -1.47 -0.38
C ASN A 157 5.20 -2.59 -1.37
N ASP A 158 6.49 -2.77 -1.62
CA ASP A 158 7.00 -3.60 -2.70
C ASP A 158 8.16 -4.51 -2.24
N GLY A 159 8.36 -4.62 -0.92
CA GLY A 159 9.42 -5.43 -0.31
C GLY A 159 10.82 -4.86 -0.46
N THR A 160 10.96 -3.58 -0.83
CA THR A 160 12.25 -2.93 -1.09
C THR A 160 12.40 -1.63 -0.32
N PHE A 161 13.38 -1.56 0.57
CA PHE A 161 13.60 -0.38 1.42
C PHE A 161 15.02 0.16 1.26
N ILE A 162 15.16 1.49 1.19
CA ILE A 162 16.46 2.16 1.18
C ILE A 162 16.63 2.89 2.51
N TRP A 163 17.61 2.47 3.27
CA TRP A 163 18.02 3.08 4.52
C TRP A 163 19.13 4.10 4.27
N LYS A 164 18.81 5.38 4.46
CA LYS A 164 19.79 6.46 4.55
C LYS A 164 20.28 6.58 5.99
N ILE A 165 21.58 6.41 6.20
CA ILE A 165 22.24 6.52 7.50
C ILE A 165 23.08 7.78 7.48
N THR A 166 22.61 8.85 8.11
CA THR A 166 23.36 10.11 8.29
C THR A 166 24.20 10.07 9.57
N ASN A 167 25.07 11.06 9.77
CA ASN A 167 25.91 11.17 10.97
C ASN A 167 26.72 9.89 11.21
N PHE A 168 27.28 9.34 10.12
CA PHE A 168 27.93 8.04 10.13
C PHE A 168 29.13 8.02 11.09
N HIS A 169 29.97 9.06 11.06
CA HIS A 169 31.18 9.11 11.88
C HIS A 169 30.87 9.13 13.38
N GLU A 170 29.85 9.89 13.79
CA GLU A 170 29.37 9.91 15.18
C GLU A 170 28.89 8.53 15.61
N LYS A 171 28.01 7.89 14.82
CA LYS A 171 27.49 6.55 15.10
C LYS A 171 28.61 5.49 15.11
N MET A 172 29.61 5.63 14.25
CA MET A 172 30.78 4.75 14.23
C MET A 172 31.60 4.92 15.51
N MET A 173 31.84 6.16 15.96
CA MET A 173 32.51 6.41 17.25
C MET A 173 31.72 5.80 18.41
N ASP A 174 30.39 5.98 18.45
CA ASP A 174 29.55 5.36 19.49
C ASP A 174 29.67 3.84 19.51
N ALA A 175 29.74 3.20 18.35
CA ALA A 175 29.93 1.76 18.23
C ALA A 175 31.34 1.30 18.62
N GLN A 176 32.36 2.13 18.40
CA GLN A 176 33.75 1.87 18.82
C GLN A 176 33.94 2.02 20.33
N TYR A 177 33.29 3.00 20.94
CA TYR A 177 33.29 3.20 22.40
C TYR A 177 32.22 2.39 23.13
N GLU A 178 31.50 1.52 22.41
CA GLU A 178 30.44 0.66 22.95
C GLU A 178 29.29 1.41 23.66
N ARG A 179 29.12 2.71 23.37
CA ARG A 179 28.00 3.51 23.87
C ARG A 179 26.68 3.06 23.23
N GLN A 180 26.74 2.75 21.94
CA GLN A 180 25.63 2.21 21.19
C GLN A 180 26.16 1.21 20.16
N THR A 181 25.97 -0.08 20.42
CA THR A 181 26.60 -1.16 19.65
C THR A 181 25.88 -1.48 18.34
N TRP A 182 24.62 -1.07 18.19
CA TRP A 182 23.86 -1.19 16.94
C TRP A 182 22.93 0.00 16.72
N ILE A 183 22.53 0.17 15.47
CA ILE A 183 21.43 1.06 15.06
C ILE A 183 20.35 0.25 14.34
N ASP A 184 19.10 0.69 14.45
CA ASP A 184 17.96 0.09 13.77
C ASP A 184 17.45 1.03 12.67
N SER A 185 17.03 0.46 11.55
CA SER A 185 16.32 1.21 10.52
C SER A 185 14.89 1.55 10.98
N PRO A 186 14.25 2.55 10.37
CA PRO A 186 12.79 2.64 10.38
C PRO A 186 12.15 1.31 9.96
N PRO A 187 10.96 0.96 10.49
CA PRO A 187 10.20 -0.16 9.98
C PRO A 187 9.84 0.03 8.51
N PHE A 188 9.79 -1.07 7.77
CA PHE A 188 9.27 -1.10 6.41
C PHE A 188 8.45 -2.38 6.20
N TYR A 189 7.66 -2.40 5.13
CA TYR A 189 6.68 -3.44 4.89
C TYR A 189 6.94 -4.18 3.58
N SER A 190 6.44 -5.41 3.49
CA SER A 190 6.45 -6.12 2.20
C SER A 190 5.35 -5.66 1.26
N SER A 191 4.24 -5.18 1.81
CA SER A 191 3.09 -4.56 1.14
C SER A 191 2.22 -3.88 2.20
N SER A 192 1.17 -3.16 1.82
CA SER A 192 0.25 -2.49 2.75
C SER A 192 -0.35 -3.42 3.82
N ASN A 193 -0.54 -4.70 3.49
CA ASN A 193 -1.05 -5.73 4.39
C ASN A 193 -0.03 -6.84 4.67
N GLY A 194 1.26 -6.56 4.41
CA GLY A 194 2.35 -7.53 4.43
C GLY A 194 3.10 -7.64 5.75
N TYR A 195 4.26 -8.28 5.69
CA TYR A 195 5.16 -8.42 6.84
C TYR A 195 5.72 -7.06 7.25
N LYS A 196 5.76 -6.78 8.55
CA LYS A 196 6.48 -5.64 9.13
C LYS A 196 7.92 -6.07 9.46
N MET A 197 8.89 -5.28 9.05
CA MET A 197 10.31 -5.67 9.07
C MET A 197 11.18 -4.46 9.36
N ARG A 198 12.43 -4.68 9.77
CA ARG A 198 13.48 -3.65 9.83
C ARG A 198 14.86 -4.27 9.62
N ALA A 199 15.87 -3.42 9.46
CA ALA A 199 17.27 -3.83 9.49
C ALA A 199 17.94 -3.36 10.78
N ARG A 200 18.95 -4.11 11.23
CA ARG A 200 19.81 -3.78 12.36
C ARG A 200 21.27 -3.82 11.92
N LEU A 201 22.00 -2.75 12.17
CA LEU A 201 23.38 -2.58 11.75
C LEU A 201 24.30 -2.43 12.95
N TYR A 202 25.31 -3.29 13.05
CA TYR A 202 26.41 -3.16 13.99
C TYR A 202 27.61 -2.60 13.24
N LEU A 203 27.81 -1.29 13.37
CA LEU A 203 28.86 -0.56 12.65
C LEU A 203 30.26 -1.07 12.98
N ASN A 204 30.49 -1.53 14.20
CA ASN A 204 31.75 -2.09 14.68
C ASN A 204 31.70 -3.63 14.81
N GLY A 205 30.72 -4.27 14.17
CA GLY A 205 30.55 -5.72 14.12
C GLY A 205 29.91 -6.36 15.36
N ASP A 206 29.43 -7.58 15.18
CA ASP A 206 28.80 -8.41 16.21
C ASP A 206 29.45 -9.79 16.29
N GLY A 207 29.42 -10.41 17.48
CA GLY A 207 29.93 -11.76 17.72
C GLY A 207 31.37 -11.96 17.25
N ASN A 208 31.59 -12.96 16.38
CA ASN A 208 32.91 -13.30 15.84
C ASN A 208 33.40 -12.34 14.72
N ALA A 209 32.58 -11.35 14.34
CA ALA A 209 32.90 -10.34 13.34
C ALA A 209 33.24 -8.98 13.97
N ARG A 210 33.02 -8.84 15.28
CA ARG A 210 33.32 -7.62 16.05
C ARG A 210 34.74 -7.12 15.81
N HIS A 211 34.88 -5.81 15.64
CA HIS A 211 36.13 -5.10 15.32
C HIS A 211 36.79 -5.45 13.98
N THR A 212 36.18 -6.31 13.15
CA THR A 212 36.77 -6.71 11.86
C THR A 212 35.85 -6.41 10.68
N HIS A 213 34.54 -6.59 10.86
CA HIS A 213 33.54 -6.35 9.84
C HIS A 213 32.35 -5.59 10.44
N MET A 214 31.66 -4.82 9.62
CA MET A 214 30.30 -4.38 9.88
C MET A 214 29.36 -5.58 9.74
N SER A 215 28.41 -5.72 10.68
CA SER A 215 27.42 -6.79 10.67
C SER A 215 26.04 -6.24 10.38
N LEU A 216 25.32 -6.86 9.44
CA LEU A 216 24.00 -6.40 9.00
C LEU A 216 22.97 -7.51 9.14
N PHE A 217 21.89 -7.22 9.86
CA PHE A 217 20.87 -8.18 10.21
C PHE A 217 19.48 -7.71 9.80
N PHE A 218 18.64 -8.68 9.46
CA PHE A 218 17.22 -8.51 9.26
C PHE A 218 16.47 -8.81 10.56
N VAL A 219 15.41 -8.05 10.82
CA VAL A 219 14.54 -8.24 11.98
C VAL A 219 13.10 -8.33 11.49
N LEU A 220 12.47 -9.47 11.76
CA LEU A 220 11.04 -9.66 11.57
C LEU A 220 10.30 -9.04 12.77
N MET A 221 9.34 -8.17 12.49
CA MET A 221 8.56 -7.46 13.51
C MET A 221 7.12 -7.95 13.53
N ARG A 222 6.44 -7.79 14.66
CA ARG A 222 5.01 -8.03 14.78
C ARG A 222 4.23 -7.05 13.88
N GLY A 223 3.49 -7.60 12.93
CA GLY A 223 2.60 -6.87 12.04
C GLY A 223 1.14 -6.93 12.49
N ARG A 224 0.34 -5.95 12.04
CA ARG A 224 -1.11 -5.93 12.29
C ARG A 224 -1.83 -7.10 11.60
N ASN A 225 -1.28 -7.56 10.48
CA ASN A 225 -1.87 -8.58 9.61
C ASN A 225 -1.21 -9.96 9.75
N ASP A 226 -0.38 -10.20 10.77
CA ASP A 226 0.34 -11.47 10.96
C ASP A 226 -0.58 -12.70 11.02
N ALA A 227 -1.86 -12.53 11.38
CA ALA A 227 -2.83 -13.63 11.41
C ALA A 227 -3.14 -14.23 10.03
N ILE A 228 -2.95 -13.47 8.95
CA ILE A 228 -3.25 -13.89 7.57
C ILE A 228 -2.00 -14.16 6.74
N LEU A 229 -0.80 -13.94 7.31
CA LEU A 229 0.47 -14.14 6.60
C LEU A 229 1.03 -15.54 6.83
N LYS A 230 1.83 -16.02 5.87
CA LYS A 230 2.50 -17.32 5.96
C LYS A 230 3.68 -17.27 6.94
N PHE A 231 3.76 -18.23 7.84
CA PHE A 231 4.92 -18.42 8.71
C PHE A 231 5.36 -19.90 8.71
N PRO A 232 6.65 -20.21 8.93
CA PRO A 232 7.75 -19.25 9.14
C PRO A 232 8.09 -18.43 7.89
N PHE A 233 8.63 -17.22 8.10
CA PHE A 233 9.10 -16.35 7.03
C PHE A 233 10.23 -17.03 6.27
N ASN A 234 10.07 -17.23 4.96
CA ASN A 234 11.00 -18.01 4.13
C ASN A 234 11.25 -17.35 2.76
N TYR A 235 11.42 -16.03 2.76
CA TYR A 235 11.73 -15.25 1.56
C TYR A 235 13.20 -14.85 1.59
N LYS A 236 13.88 -14.90 0.45
CA LYS A 236 15.31 -14.54 0.37
C LYS A 236 15.45 -13.04 0.67
N VAL A 237 16.36 -12.71 1.57
CA VAL A 237 16.66 -11.32 1.94
C VAL A 237 17.99 -10.95 1.30
N THR A 238 18.01 -9.84 0.55
CA THR A 238 19.21 -9.31 -0.10
C THR A 238 19.51 -7.93 0.43
N PHE A 239 20.75 -7.72 0.84
CA PHE A 239 21.28 -6.42 1.22
C PHE A 239 22.19 -5.87 0.13
N CYS A 240 22.16 -4.56 -0.06
CA CYS A 240 23.00 -3.85 -1.01
C CYS A 240 23.54 -2.59 -0.35
N LEU A 241 24.85 -2.54 -0.12
CA LEU A 241 25.55 -1.33 0.33
C LEU A 241 25.97 -0.55 -0.92
N TYR A 242 25.50 0.69 -1.02
CA TYR A 242 25.76 1.53 -2.18
C TYR A 242 27.17 2.10 -2.19
N ASP A 243 27.86 1.87 -3.29
CA ASP A 243 28.97 2.69 -3.77
C ASP A 243 28.39 3.99 -4.33
N GLN A 244 28.82 5.13 -3.78
CA GLN A 244 28.33 6.47 -4.10
C GLN A 244 29.21 7.19 -5.15
N THR A 245 30.13 6.48 -5.80
CA THR A 245 30.96 6.97 -6.90
C THR A 245 30.36 6.58 -8.26
N PRO A 246 30.86 7.16 -9.37
CA PRO A 246 30.45 6.76 -10.72
C PRO A 246 30.71 5.28 -11.04
N ASP A 247 31.61 4.61 -10.30
CA ASP A 247 31.93 3.19 -10.52
C ASP A 247 30.77 2.26 -10.12
N GLN A 248 29.88 2.69 -9.22
CA GLN A 248 28.71 1.95 -8.73
C GLN A 248 29.00 0.49 -8.35
N ARG A 249 30.16 0.21 -7.74
CA ARG A 249 30.55 -1.14 -7.28
C ARG A 249 29.89 -1.47 -5.95
N HIS A 250 28.57 -1.62 -5.98
CA HIS A 250 27.78 -1.93 -4.80
C HIS A 250 28.16 -3.30 -4.23
N ILE A 251 28.14 -3.42 -2.90
CA ILE A 251 28.35 -4.69 -2.21
C ILE A 251 27.00 -5.32 -1.98
N ILE A 252 26.79 -6.50 -2.56
CA ILE A 252 25.53 -7.23 -2.50
C ILE A 252 25.79 -8.57 -1.82
N ASP A 253 25.02 -8.84 -0.77
CA ASP A 253 25.02 -10.14 -0.11
C ASP A 253 23.59 -10.53 0.28
N SER A 254 23.33 -11.81 0.40
CA SER A 254 21.98 -12.32 0.62
C SER A 254 21.98 -13.58 1.44
N PHE A 255 20.88 -13.82 2.15
CA PHE A 255 20.68 -15.06 2.87
C PHE A 255 19.25 -15.57 2.68
N ARG A 256 19.07 -16.88 2.87
CA ARG A 256 17.75 -17.50 2.99
C ARG A 256 17.48 -17.78 4.48
N PRO A 257 16.34 -17.35 5.02
CA PRO A 257 15.94 -17.65 6.40
C PRO A 257 16.01 -19.14 6.74
N ASP A 258 16.58 -19.50 7.89
CA ASP A 258 16.44 -20.86 8.44
C ASP A 258 15.07 -21.00 9.10
N ILE A 259 14.16 -21.76 8.48
CA ILE A 259 12.78 -21.96 8.95
C ILE A 259 12.67 -22.60 10.33
N ARG A 260 13.76 -23.18 10.86
CA ARG A 260 13.82 -23.73 12.22
C ARG A 260 14.22 -22.69 13.27
N SER A 261 14.79 -21.56 12.84
CA SER A 261 15.18 -20.47 13.73
C SER A 261 13.95 -19.75 14.27
N SER A 262 14.00 -19.37 15.55
CA SER A 262 12.99 -18.52 16.20
C SER A 262 12.90 -17.14 15.56
N SER A 263 13.97 -16.68 14.90
CA SER A 263 14.07 -15.36 14.24
C SER A 263 13.02 -15.16 13.15
N PHE A 264 12.55 -16.25 12.53
CA PHE A 264 11.64 -16.22 11.39
C PHE A 264 10.27 -16.85 11.67
N GLN A 265 10.01 -17.25 12.91
CA GLN A 265 8.68 -17.68 13.31
C GLN A 265 7.72 -16.50 13.39
N ARG A 266 6.41 -16.79 13.47
CA ARG A 266 5.41 -15.76 13.72
C ARG A 266 5.77 -14.98 15.00
N PRO A 267 5.94 -13.64 14.94
CA PRO A 267 6.29 -12.84 16.09
C PRO A 267 5.29 -12.99 17.23
N ARG A 268 5.83 -13.19 18.45
CA ARG A 268 5.05 -13.20 19.71
C ARG A 268 5.30 -11.94 20.54
N SER A 269 6.46 -11.32 20.35
CA SER A 269 6.88 -10.02 20.87
C SER A 269 6.91 -8.98 19.74
N GLU A 270 7.18 -7.71 20.05
CA GLU A 270 7.30 -6.64 19.05
C GLU A 270 8.32 -6.95 17.95
N MET A 271 9.42 -7.61 18.30
CA MET A 271 10.47 -8.01 17.37
C MET A 271 10.94 -9.43 17.70
N ASN A 272 11.30 -10.18 16.67
CA ASN A 272 12.06 -11.41 16.80
C ASN A 272 13.57 -11.12 16.98
N ILE A 273 14.33 -12.16 17.26
CA ILE A 273 15.80 -12.10 17.28
C ILE A 273 16.31 -11.74 15.87
N ALA A 274 17.28 -10.83 15.80
CA ALA A 274 17.90 -10.41 14.56
C ALA A 274 18.70 -11.56 13.92
N SER A 275 18.64 -11.68 12.58
CA SER A 275 19.38 -12.72 11.84
C SER A 275 19.80 -12.20 10.47
N GLY A 276 20.96 -12.62 9.98
CA GLY A 276 21.58 -12.02 8.80
C GLY A 276 23.07 -12.34 8.71
N ILE A 277 23.89 -11.34 8.37
CA ILE A 277 25.26 -11.54 7.88
C ILE A 277 26.27 -10.87 8.83
N PRO A 278 26.93 -11.65 9.72
CA PRO A 278 27.90 -11.10 10.67
C PRO A 278 29.09 -10.43 9.99
N LYS A 279 29.62 -11.02 8.92
CA LYS A 279 30.78 -10.48 8.18
C LYS A 279 30.34 -9.83 6.86
N PHE A 280 29.45 -8.84 6.95
CA PHE A 280 28.84 -8.23 5.76
C PHE A 280 29.84 -7.34 4.99
N PHE A 281 30.57 -6.46 5.68
CA PHE A 281 31.53 -5.56 5.01
C PHE A 281 32.78 -5.32 5.87
N PRO A 282 34.02 -5.44 5.34
CA PRO A 282 35.23 -5.24 6.13
C PRO A 282 35.39 -3.81 6.66
N LEU A 283 35.71 -3.65 7.94
CA LEU A 283 35.93 -2.32 8.52
C LEU A 283 37.15 -1.63 7.93
N SER A 284 38.15 -2.39 7.51
CA SER A 284 39.35 -1.86 6.85
C SER A 284 39.02 -1.09 5.57
N MET A 285 37.92 -1.41 4.88
CA MET A 285 37.48 -0.66 3.69
C MET A 285 36.72 0.62 4.05
N ILE A 286 35.98 0.65 5.17
CA ILE A 286 35.32 1.87 5.66
C ILE A 286 36.36 2.87 6.20
N GLN A 287 37.40 2.37 6.86
CA GLN A 287 38.44 3.19 7.47
C GLN A 287 39.40 3.82 6.46
N GLN A 288 39.35 3.40 5.19
CA GLN A 288 40.14 4.01 4.13
C GLN A 288 39.66 5.43 3.86
N GLU A 289 40.62 6.35 3.74
CA GLU A 289 40.35 7.71 3.32
C GLU A 289 39.74 7.71 1.90
N GLY A 290 38.66 8.46 1.72
CA GLY A 290 37.95 8.49 0.45
C GLY A 290 37.18 7.21 0.10
N ASN A 291 36.84 6.37 1.09
CA ASN A 291 36.03 5.18 0.83
C ASN A 291 34.73 5.54 0.07
N PRO A 292 34.33 4.74 -0.92
CA PRO A 292 33.22 5.08 -1.81
C PRO A 292 31.83 4.86 -1.17
N TYR A 293 31.77 4.18 -0.03
CA TYR A 293 30.51 3.76 0.60
C TYR A 293 29.98 4.77 1.62
N VAL A 294 30.83 5.67 2.10
CA VAL A 294 30.48 6.78 3.00
C VAL A 294 30.90 8.10 2.35
N ARG A 295 29.93 8.92 1.99
CA ARG A 295 30.11 10.25 1.37
C ARG A 295 29.23 11.24 2.09
N ASP A 296 29.72 12.45 2.31
CA ASP A 296 29.00 13.52 3.02
C ASP A 296 28.40 13.01 4.35
N ASP A 297 29.22 12.28 5.10
CA ASP A 297 28.87 11.64 6.38
C ASP A 297 27.61 10.75 6.33
N THR A 298 27.35 10.16 5.16
CA THR A 298 26.14 9.40 4.85
C THR A 298 26.47 8.07 4.17
N MET A 299 25.77 7.02 4.60
CA MET A 299 25.78 5.68 4.01
C MET A 299 24.37 5.30 3.54
N PHE A 300 24.26 4.51 2.46
CA PHE A 300 22.99 3.98 1.98
C PHE A 300 23.01 2.46 1.91
N ILE A 301 22.02 1.81 2.53
CA ILE A 301 21.82 0.37 2.48
C ILE A 301 20.43 0.08 1.95
N LYS A 302 20.32 -0.71 0.88
CA LYS A 302 19.05 -1.21 0.36
C LYS A 302 18.81 -2.63 0.82
N ILE A 303 17.59 -2.87 1.30
CA ILE A 303 17.09 -4.20 1.65
C ILE A 303 16.02 -4.59 0.64
N MET A 304 16.11 -5.81 0.12
CA MET A 304 15.17 -6.35 -0.85
C MET A 304 14.72 -7.73 -0.39
N ILE A 305 13.41 -7.93 -0.35
CA ILE A 305 12.79 -9.22 -0.08
C ILE A 305 12.33 -9.82 -1.39
N ASP A 306 12.85 -11.00 -1.70
CA ASP A 306 12.50 -11.76 -2.89
C ASP A 306 11.29 -12.66 -2.59
N PHE A 307 10.14 -12.24 -3.11
CA PHE A 307 8.87 -12.97 -3.06
C PHE A 307 8.69 -13.92 -4.26
N GLY A 308 9.77 -14.26 -4.98
CA GLY A 308 9.75 -15.13 -6.16
C GLY A 308 9.30 -14.41 -7.43
N GLU A 309 8.65 -15.13 -8.34
CA GLU A 309 8.13 -14.58 -9.62
C GLU A 309 6.87 -13.72 -9.45
N MET A 310 6.42 -13.45 -8.22
CA MET A 310 5.21 -12.68 -8.00
C MET A 310 5.46 -11.20 -8.26
N PRO A 311 4.75 -10.58 -9.24
CA PRO A 311 4.81 -9.15 -9.45
C PRO A 311 4.44 -8.43 -8.15
N LYS A 312 5.21 -7.39 -7.80
CA LYS A 312 5.03 -6.62 -6.56
C LYS A 312 3.61 -6.08 -6.41
N THR A 313 2.95 -5.75 -7.52
CA THR A 313 1.54 -5.30 -7.61
C THR A 313 0.51 -6.37 -7.22
N LEU A 314 0.92 -7.64 -7.19
CA LEU A 314 0.09 -8.78 -6.82
C LEU A 314 0.37 -9.31 -5.43
N LEU A 315 1.37 -8.78 -4.72
CA LEU A 315 1.65 -9.18 -3.34
C LEU A 315 0.41 -9.05 -2.43
N PRO A 316 -0.36 -7.95 -2.43
CA PRO A 316 -1.57 -7.87 -1.62
C PRO A 316 -2.62 -8.94 -1.99
N TYR A 317 -2.79 -9.22 -3.29
CA TYR A 317 -3.73 -10.23 -3.78
C TYR A 317 -3.31 -11.64 -3.37
N ALA A 318 -2.07 -12.01 -3.65
CA ALA A 318 -1.55 -13.33 -3.36
C ALA A 318 -1.43 -13.61 -1.85
N LEU A 319 -1.10 -12.59 -1.05
CA LEU A 319 -1.10 -12.69 0.42
C LEU A 319 -2.52 -12.74 1.02
N SER A 320 -3.55 -12.37 0.25
CA SER A 320 -4.96 -12.46 0.67
C SER A 320 -5.68 -13.73 0.21
N LEU A 321 -5.02 -14.60 -0.57
CA LEU A 321 -5.61 -15.87 -0.99
C LEU A 321 -5.88 -16.77 0.20
N ASN A 322 -7.01 -17.49 0.15
CA ASN A 322 -7.41 -18.39 1.22
C ASN A 322 -6.31 -19.45 1.44
N PRO A 323 -5.65 -19.48 2.62
CA PRO A 323 -4.54 -20.39 2.88
C PRO A 323 -4.97 -21.86 2.93
N GLY A 324 -6.27 -22.14 3.08
CA GLY A 324 -6.85 -23.48 3.02
C GLY A 324 -6.96 -24.07 1.61
N LEU A 325 -6.67 -23.29 0.55
CA LEU A 325 -6.64 -23.82 -0.81
C LEU A 325 -5.38 -24.68 -1.04
N PRO A 326 -5.47 -25.77 -1.82
CA PRO A 326 -4.28 -26.50 -2.26
C PRO A 326 -3.26 -25.59 -2.94
N THR A 327 -1.96 -25.81 -2.71
CA THR A 327 -0.88 -24.94 -3.21
C THR A 327 -0.91 -24.78 -4.74
N ASN A 328 -1.24 -25.85 -5.47
CA ASN A 328 -1.39 -25.82 -6.93
C ASN A 328 -2.56 -24.92 -7.37
N VAL A 329 -3.64 -24.84 -6.59
CA VAL A 329 -4.78 -23.97 -6.86
C VAL A 329 -4.44 -22.51 -6.59
N GLN A 330 -3.75 -22.23 -5.48
CA GLN A 330 -3.25 -20.88 -5.19
C GLN A 330 -2.30 -20.40 -6.30
N GLN A 331 -1.36 -21.24 -6.73
CA GLN A 331 -0.43 -20.95 -7.83
C GLN A 331 -1.16 -20.71 -9.16
N TYR A 332 -2.19 -21.51 -9.47
CA TYR A 332 -3.00 -21.32 -10.67
C TYR A 332 -3.73 -19.95 -10.66
N ILE A 333 -4.34 -19.58 -9.54
CA ILE A 333 -5.05 -18.31 -9.38
C ILE A 333 -4.09 -17.12 -9.49
N ILE A 334 -2.92 -17.22 -8.86
CA ILE A 334 -1.86 -16.21 -8.98
C ILE A 334 -1.42 -16.06 -10.43
N LYS A 335 -1.18 -17.17 -11.13
CA LYS A 335 -0.76 -17.17 -12.53
C LYS A 335 -1.80 -16.53 -13.45
N GLN A 336 -3.08 -16.86 -13.28
CA GLN A 336 -4.19 -16.24 -14.00
C GLN A 336 -4.23 -14.72 -13.79
N GLU A 337 -4.02 -14.26 -12.56
CA GLU A 337 -4.02 -12.83 -12.25
C GLU A 337 -2.77 -12.11 -12.79
N ILE A 338 -1.61 -12.78 -12.82
CA ILE A 338 -0.40 -12.30 -13.51
C ILE A 338 -0.70 -12.09 -14.99
N GLU A 339 -1.26 -13.12 -15.66
CA GLU A 339 -1.60 -13.07 -17.08
C GLU A 339 -2.64 -11.98 -17.39
N ARG A 340 -3.68 -11.87 -16.57
CA ARG A 340 -4.72 -10.83 -16.70
C ARG A 340 -4.15 -9.41 -16.60
N ARG A 341 -3.19 -9.18 -15.71
CA ARG A 341 -2.56 -7.85 -15.55
C ARG A 341 -1.42 -7.58 -16.53
N ALA A 342 -0.84 -8.62 -17.13
CA ALA A 342 0.18 -8.50 -18.16
C ALA A 342 -0.40 -8.25 -19.57
N GLN A 343 -1.70 -8.49 -19.78
CA GLN A 343 -2.39 -8.07 -20.99
C GLN A 343 -2.41 -6.54 -21.05
N PRO A 344 -1.85 -5.91 -22.12
CA PRO A 344 -2.09 -4.50 -22.37
C PRO A 344 -3.60 -4.28 -22.38
N GLN A 345 -4.10 -3.25 -21.71
CA GLN A 345 -5.41 -2.73 -22.07
C GLN A 345 -5.33 -2.34 -23.55
N THR A 346 -5.79 -3.23 -24.42
CA THR A 346 -5.96 -2.93 -25.82
C THR A 346 -7.05 -1.86 -25.88
N LEU A 347 -6.59 -0.60 -25.95
CA LEU A 347 -7.29 0.41 -26.73
C LEU A 347 -7.34 -0.11 -28.18
N GLU A 348 -8.35 -0.91 -28.50
CA GLU A 348 -8.82 -1.07 -29.88
C GLU A 348 -9.68 0.16 -30.17
N GLN A 349 -9.14 1.19 -30.82
CA GLN A 349 -9.06 1.31 -32.28
C GLN A 349 -10.41 1.18 -32.99
N HIS A 350 -11.20 2.26 -32.94
CA HIS A 350 -12.04 2.65 -34.07
C HIS A 350 -11.82 4.11 -34.42
N LEU A 351 -10.60 4.44 -34.86
CA LEU A 351 -10.38 5.56 -35.78
C LEU A 351 -9.44 5.09 -36.89
N THR A 352 -9.91 5.30 -38.12
CA THR A 352 -9.20 5.29 -39.41
C THR A 352 -8.85 3.94 -40.04
N THR A 353 -9.73 3.48 -40.94
CA THR A 353 -9.41 3.19 -42.36
C THR A 353 -10.75 3.06 -43.10
N ASN A 354 -11.18 4.09 -43.83
CA ASN A 354 -11.02 4.30 -45.27
C ASN A 354 -12.28 3.90 -46.05
N GLN A 355 -13.07 4.89 -46.46
CA GLN A 355 -13.24 5.28 -47.88
C GLN A 355 -14.08 6.54 -48.01
#